data_AF-A0A5D2FX90-F1
#
_entry.id   AF-A0A5D2FX90-F1
#
_cell.length_a   1.000
_cell.length_b   1.000
_cell.length_c   1.000
_cell.angle_alpha   90.00
_cell.angle_beta   90.00
_cell.angle_gamma   90.00
#
_symmetry.space_group_name_H-M   'P 1'
#
loop_
_entity.id
_entity.type
_entity.pdbx_description
1 polymer ?
#
loop_
_entity_poly.entity_id
_entity_poly.type
_entity_poly.pdbx_seq_one_letter_code
_entity_poly.pdbx_strand_id
1 'polypeptide(L)'
;MASSHFDEKDGIDSATCYFSDTNLIKLFNFPLFFSLLSLSFVLSLNKMSNPSSITATAALLLSLISTVTSHYSSSTFSSSPPAPQSTVWHSARATYYAASDPRDAVGGACGYGDLVKAGYGMATVGLSEALFQRGQICGACFELRCVDDLRWCIPGTSYIVTATNFCAPNYGFTAEGGGRCNPPNKHFVLPIEAFEKIAIWKAGNMPVQYRRIKCRREGGVRFTIDGSGIFVSVLISNVGGAGDIVAVKIKGSRTGWLPMGRNWGQNWHINSDLRNQPLSFEVTNSDGLTLTSYNVAPKNWNFGQTFEGKQFEV
;
A
#
# COMPACT_ATOMS: atom_id res chain seq x y z
N MET A 1 8.99 18.79 27.94
CA MET A 1 7.96 18.80 29.00
C MET A 1 6.73 19.47 28.44
N ALA A 2 5.75 18.68 28.00
CA ALA A 2 4.41 19.17 27.68
C ALA A 2 3.44 18.15 28.30
N SER A 3 2.55 18.67 29.13
CA SER A 3 1.80 17.97 30.15
C SER A 3 0.66 17.15 29.57
N SER A 4 0.51 15.91 30.04
CA SER A 4 -0.69 15.10 29.84
C SER A 4 -1.82 15.62 30.75
N HIS A 5 -2.98 15.91 30.18
CA HIS A 5 -4.22 16.00 30.95
C HIS A 5 -5.00 14.70 30.73
N PHE A 6 -5.12 13.93 31.81
CA PHE A 6 -5.88 12.70 31.92
C PHE A 6 -7.20 13.11 32.56
N ASP A 7 -8.31 13.08 31.83
CA ASP A 7 -9.63 13.18 32.43
C ASP A 7 -10.14 11.77 32.66
N GLU A 8 -9.98 11.32 33.91
CA GLU A 8 -10.49 10.06 34.44
C GLU A 8 -11.95 10.27 34.86
N LYS A 9 -12.87 10.31 33.90
CA LYS A 9 -14.30 10.11 34.16
C LYS A 9 -14.94 9.29 33.05
N ASP A 10 -15.55 8.19 33.49
CA ASP A 10 -16.29 7.18 32.74
C ASP A 10 -15.40 6.15 32.03
N GLY A 11 -15.33 4.94 32.60
CA GLY A 11 -14.55 3.79 32.13
C GLY A 11 -14.94 3.30 30.73
N ILE A 12 -14.60 4.09 29.71
CA ILE A 12 -14.81 3.85 28.30
C ILE A 12 -13.42 3.76 27.65
N ASP A 13 -12.98 2.54 27.39
CA ASP A 13 -11.80 2.24 26.57
C ASP A 13 -12.06 2.61 25.10
N SER A 14 -12.16 3.91 24.80
CA SER A 14 -12.08 4.41 23.44
C SER A 14 -10.60 4.57 23.08
N ALA A 15 -10.09 3.67 22.25
CA ALA A 15 -8.71 3.78 21.76
C ALA A 15 -8.61 5.03 20.88
N THR A 16 -8.02 6.09 21.42
CA THR A 16 -7.59 7.25 20.61
C THR A 16 -6.37 6.80 19.80
N CYS A 17 -6.61 6.21 18.63
CA CYS A 17 -5.56 5.96 17.66
C CYS A 17 -5.09 7.31 17.13
N TYR A 18 -3.94 7.79 17.61
CA TYR A 18 -3.24 8.90 16.97
C TYR A 18 -2.81 8.46 15.57
N PHE A 19 -3.55 8.89 14.56
CA PHE A 19 -3.14 8.76 13.17
C PHE A 19 -1.90 9.64 12.97
N SER A 20 -0.77 9.02 12.64
CA SER A 20 0.47 9.76 12.40
C SER A 20 0.25 10.74 11.25
N ASP A 21 0.40 12.02 11.56
CA ASP A 21 0.51 13.09 10.57
C ASP A 21 1.49 12.70 9.46
N THR A 22 1.06 12.91 8.22
CA THR A 22 1.76 12.61 6.96
C THR A 22 3.06 13.41 6.75
N ASN A 23 3.51 14.17 7.75
CA ASN A 23 4.66 15.06 7.67
C ASN A 23 6.01 14.43 8.06
N LEU A 24 6.04 13.26 8.71
CA LEU A 24 7.28 12.63 9.21
C LEU A 24 7.96 11.64 8.24
N ILE A 25 7.30 11.22 7.16
CA ILE A 25 7.84 10.21 6.22
C ILE A 25 8.80 10.81 5.17
N LYS A 26 8.93 12.15 5.11
CA LYS A 26 9.82 12.83 4.15
C LYS A 26 11.33 12.73 4.44
N LEU A 27 11.76 12.05 5.52
CA LEU A 27 13.16 12.10 5.98
C LEU A 27 14.01 10.86 5.71
N PHE A 28 13.48 9.77 5.15
CA PHE A 28 14.30 8.61 4.76
C PHE A 28 14.47 8.51 3.25
N ASN A 29 15.26 9.43 2.70
CA ASN A 29 15.72 9.37 1.31
C ASN A 29 17.01 8.54 1.24
N PHE A 30 16.93 7.35 0.64
CA PHE A 30 18.00 6.35 0.57
C PHE A 30 18.68 6.35 -0.83
N PRO A 31 19.50 7.35 -1.19
CA PRO A 31 20.53 7.15 -2.22
C PRO A 31 21.96 7.47 -1.76
N LEU A 32 22.16 8.00 -0.54
CA LEU A 32 23.49 8.41 -0.07
C LEU A 32 24.40 7.26 0.39
N PHE A 33 23.86 6.06 0.62
CA PHE A 33 24.67 4.91 1.05
C PHE A 33 25.41 4.21 -0.09
N PHE A 34 24.94 4.33 -1.34
CA PHE A 34 25.60 3.69 -2.49
C PHE A 34 26.78 4.50 -3.06
N SER A 35 26.87 5.81 -2.79
CA SER A 35 28.01 6.62 -3.25
C SER A 35 29.26 6.48 -2.36
N LEU A 36 29.08 6.08 -1.10
CA LEU A 36 30.20 5.92 -0.15
C LEU A 36 30.98 4.61 -0.37
N LEU A 37 30.33 3.53 -0.85
CA LEU A 37 31.02 2.29 -1.21
C LEU A 37 31.85 2.43 -2.49
N SER A 38 31.39 3.18 -3.49
CA SER A 38 32.16 3.42 -4.71
C SER A 38 33.38 4.31 -4.45
N LEU A 39 33.25 5.33 -3.59
CA LEU A 39 34.36 6.23 -3.24
C LEU A 39 35.44 5.51 -2.41
N SER A 40 35.05 4.60 -1.52
CA SER A 40 35.97 3.78 -0.72
C SER A 40 36.80 2.83 -1.60
N PHE A 41 36.22 2.32 -2.69
CA PHE A 41 36.89 1.44 -3.64
C PHE A 41 37.89 2.19 -4.53
N VAL A 42 37.52 3.40 -5.00
CA VAL A 42 38.41 4.28 -5.78
C VAL A 42 39.58 4.80 -4.92
N LEU A 43 39.34 5.11 -3.64
CA LEU A 43 40.40 5.52 -2.71
C LEU A 43 41.41 4.40 -2.39
N SER A 44 40.99 3.13 -2.45
CA SER A 44 41.88 1.99 -2.23
C SER A 44 42.86 1.76 -3.40
N LEU A 45 42.41 2.01 -4.64
CA LEU A 45 43.26 1.91 -5.84
C LEU A 45 44.34 3.01 -5.89
N ASN A 46 44.04 4.21 -5.38
CA ASN A 46 44.98 5.34 -5.39
C ASN A 46 46.10 5.23 -4.33
N LYS A 47 46.09 4.21 -3.48
CA LYS A 47 47.08 4.02 -2.39
C LYS A 47 48.11 2.92 -2.65
N MET A 48 48.10 2.29 -3.82
CA MET A 48 49.03 1.22 -4.17
C MET A 48 50.14 1.74 -5.10
N SER A 49 51.26 2.14 -4.51
CA SER A 49 52.45 2.66 -5.20
C SER A 49 53.45 1.56 -5.62
N ASN A 50 52.97 0.36 -5.99
CA ASN A 50 53.86 -0.73 -6.41
C ASN A 50 53.29 -1.50 -7.62
N PRO A 51 53.96 -1.47 -8.79
CA PRO A 51 53.42 -2.00 -10.06
C PRO A 51 53.28 -3.53 -10.11
N SER A 52 53.85 -4.26 -9.15
CA SER A 52 53.76 -5.73 -9.06
C SER A 52 52.51 -6.26 -8.34
N SER A 53 51.70 -5.40 -7.72
CA SER A 53 50.45 -5.80 -7.04
C SER A 53 49.18 -5.50 -7.86
N ILE A 54 49.30 -4.76 -8.98
CA ILE A 54 48.18 -4.39 -9.86
C ILE A 54 47.84 -5.53 -10.83
N THR A 55 48.81 -6.36 -11.20
CA THR A 55 48.63 -7.49 -12.11
C THR A 55 47.96 -8.70 -11.44
N ALA A 56 48.13 -8.87 -10.12
CA ALA A 56 47.54 -10.00 -9.38
C ALA A 56 46.04 -9.83 -9.09
N THR A 57 45.54 -8.60 -8.95
CA THR A 57 44.11 -8.32 -8.67
C THR A 57 43.26 -8.23 -9.94
N ALA A 58 43.84 -7.82 -11.07
CA ALA A 58 43.14 -7.82 -12.36
C ALA A 58 42.93 -9.24 -12.92
N ALA A 59 43.86 -10.18 -12.69
CA ALA A 59 43.76 -11.55 -13.19
C ALA A 59 42.68 -12.40 -12.48
N LEU A 60 42.33 -12.07 -11.22
CA LEU A 60 41.26 -12.74 -10.46
C LEU A 60 39.85 -12.24 -10.81
N LEU A 61 39.71 -11.10 -11.49
CA LEU A 61 38.44 -10.55 -11.96
C LEU A 61 38.13 -10.90 -13.42
N LEU A 62 39.12 -11.33 -14.21
CA LEU A 62 38.95 -11.81 -15.58
C LEU A 62 38.72 -13.33 -15.70
N SER A 63 38.81 -14.09 -14.61
CA SER A 63 38.49 -15.54 -14.59
C SER A 63 37.06 -15.86 -14.10
N LEU A 64 36.21 -14.85 -13.87
CA LEU A 64 34.80 -15.03 -13.48
C LEU A 64 33.78 -14.65 -14.58
N ILE A 65 34.25 -14.32 -15.79
CA ILE A 65 33.40 -13.92 -16.93
C ILE A 65 33.33 -15.02 -18.00
N SER A 66 33.31 -16.30 -17.62
CA SER A 66 33.13 -17.38 -18.59
C SER A 66 32.29 -18.49 -18.01
N THR A 67 30.97 -18.32 -18.09
CA THR A 67 29.99 -19.26 -18.69
C THR A 67 28.59 -18.73 -18.40
N VAL A 68 28.06 -17.85 -19.25
CA VAL A 68 26.60 -17.69 -19.41
C VAL A 68 26.30 -17.90 -20.89
N THR A 69 26.39 -19.15 -21.31
CA THR A 69 25.84 -19.61 -22.58
C THR A 69 24.31 -19.52 -22.50
N SER A 70 23.78 -18.54 -23.22
CA SER A 70 22.46 -18.51 -23.86
C SER A 70 21.59 -19.77 -23.68
N HIS A 71 20.63 -19.70 -22.75
CA HIS A 71 19.33 -20.34 -22.92
C HIS A 71 18.29 -19.24 -23.11
N TYR A 72 18.07 -18.85 -24.38
CA TYR A 72 16.89 -18.10 -24.76
C TYR A 72 15.70 -19.07 -24.72
N SER A 73 15.26 -19.42 -23.51
CA SER A 73 14.00 -20.13 -23.33
C SER A 73 12.90 -19.14 -23.64
N SER A 74 12.25 -19.33 -24.78
CA SER A 74 10.99 -18.68 -25.13
C SER A 74 10.02 -18.87 -23.96
N SER A 75 9.82 -17.81 -23.16
CA SER A 75 8.81 -17.79 -22.11
C SER A 75 7.44 -17.74 -22.79
N THR A 76 6.86 -18.90 -23.04
CA THR A 76 5.41 -19.02 -23.18
C THR A 76 4.79 -18.40 -21.94
N PHE A 77 4.10 -17.27 -22.11
CA PHE A 77 3.24 -16.69 -21.08
C PHE A 77 2.16 -17.72 -20.75
N SER A 78 2.41 -18.51 -19.72
CA SER A 78 1.37 -19.29 -19.08
C SER A 78 0.55 -18.29 -18.28
N SER A 79 -0.65 -17.97 -18.78
CA SER A 79 -1.67 -17.29 -18.01
C SER A 79 -2.02 -18.19 -16.83
N SER A 80 -1.38 -17.95 -15.68
CA SER A 80 -1.77 -18.57 -14.42
C SER A 80 -3.25 -18.24 -14.17
N PRO A 81 -4.09 -19.24 -13.85
CA PRO A 81 -5.47 -18.96 -13.47
C PRO A 81 -5.47 -17.98 -12.29
N PRO A 82 -6.44 -17.04 -12.24
CA PRO A 82 -6.54 -16.10 -11.13
C PRO A 82 -6.52 -16.87 -9.81
N ALA A 83 -5.69 -16.42 -8.87
CA ALA A 83 -5.54 -17.06 -7.57
C ALA A 83 -6.94 -17.25 -6.94
N PRO A 84 -7.30 -18.47 -6.51
CA PRO A 84 -8.59 -18.72 -5.90
C PRO A 84 -8.74 -17.84 -4.65
N GLN A 85 -9.94 -17.27 -4.46
CA GLN A 85 -10.27 -16.56 -3.22
C GLN A 85 -9.94 -17.48 -2.04
N SER A 86 -9.16 -16.97 -1.07
CA SER A 86 -8.79 -17.77 0.10
C SER A 86 -10.06 -18.15 0.85
N THR A 87 -10.40 -19.45 0.85
CA THR A 87 -11.51 -19.99 1.64
C THR A 87 -11.14 -20.11 3.11
N VAL A 88 -9.84 -19.96 3.43
CA VAL A 88 -9.29 -20.12 4.77
C VAL A 88 -9.46 -18.83 5.57
N TRP A 89 -10.09 -18.97 6.74
CA TRP A 89 -10.22 -17.91 7.72
C TRP A 89 -8.97 -17.83 8.59
N HIS A 90 -8.53 -16.60 8.88
CA HIS A 90 -7.40 -16.32 9.77
C HIS A 90 -7.88 -15.55 11.00
N SER A 91 -7.32 -15.86 12.17
CA SER A 91 -7.63 -15.13 13.40
C SER A 91 -6.94 -13.77 13.44
N ALA A 92 -7.65 -12.78 13.96
CA ALA A 92 -7.19 -11.43 14.23
C ALA A 92 -8.01 -10.82 15.38
N ARG A 93 -7.72 -9.56 15.71
CA ARG A 93 -8.55 -8.75 16.59
C ARG A 93 -9.03 -7.50 15.87
N ALA A 94 -10.16 -6.96 16.32
CA ALA A 94 -10.72 -5.72 15.78
C ALA A 94 -11.09 -4.76 16.89
N THR A 95 -10.77 -3.48 16.69
CA THR A 95 -11.33 -2.36 17.46
C THR A 95 -12.05 -1.43 16.51
N TYR A 96 -12.65 -0.40 17.08
CA TYR A 96 -13.23 0.69 16.32
C TYR A 96 -12.67 2.04 16.75
N TYR A 97 -12.88 3.04 15.90
CA TYR A 97 -12.76 4.45 16.23
C TYR A 97 -14.04 5.16 15.83
N ALA A 98 -14.42 6.19 16.58
CA ALA A 98 -15.40 7.17 16.16
C ALA A 98 -14.62 8.35 15.56
N ALA A 99 -15.02 8.81 14.37
CA ALA A 99 -14.48 10.07 13.85
C ALA A 99 -14.90 11.19 14.81
N SER A 100 -13.92 11.96 15.32
CA SER A 100 -14.18 13.10 16.20
C SER A 100 -14.93 14.23 15.49
N ASP A 101 -14.71 14.40 14.18
CA ASP A 101 -15.47 15.28 13.28
C ASP A 101 -15.69 14.55 11.94
N PRO A 102 -16.94 14.42 11.44
CA PRO A 102 -17.24 13.86 10.12
C PRO A 102 -16.57 14.59 8.95
N ARG A 103 -16.06 15.82 9.17
CA ARG A 103 -15.32 16.63 8.18
C ARG A 103 -13.82 16.35 8.20
N ASP A 104 -13.31 15.66 9.22
CA ASP A 104 -11.93 15.20 9.23
C ASP A 104 -11.82 14.10 8.18
N ALA A 105 -11.41 14.50 6.98
CA ALA A 105 -11.06 13.57 5.93
C ALA A 105 -9.95 12.67 6.49
N VAL A 106 -10.30 11.44 6.85
CA VAL A 106 -9.33 10.40 7.17
C VAL A 106 -8.62 10.04 5.87
N GLY A 107 -7.70 10.91 5.46
CA GLY A 107 -6.75 10.71 4.39
C GLY A 107 -5.79 9.64 4.84
N GLY A 108 -6.26 8.39 4.81
CA GLY A 108 -5.54 7.25 5.35
C GLY A 108 -4.21 7.04 4.65
N ALA A 109 -3.35 6.23 5.28
CA ALA A 109 -2.00 5.90 4.80
C ALA A 109 -1.94 5.29 3.37
N CYS A 110 -3.07 5.02 2.73
CA CYS A 110 -3.15 4.61 1.33
C CYS A 110 -3.20 5.76 0.32
N GLY A 111 -3.50 6.99 0.76
CA GLY A 111 -3.51 8.19 -0.07
C GLY A 111 -4.80 8.49 -0.81
N TYR A 112 -5.91 7.84 -0.47
CA TYR A 112 -7.21 8.05 -1.11
C TYR A 112 -7.91 9.36 -0.73
N GLY A 113 -7.36 10.13 0.21
CA GLY A 113 -7.97 11.38 0.67
C GLY A 113 -9.32 11.13 1.34
N ASP A 114 -10.32 11.91 0.95
CA ASP A 114 -11.70 11.78 1.43
C ASP A 114 -12.34 10.48 0.93
N LEU A 115 -12.47 9.50 1.83
CA LEU A 115 -12.93 8.14 1.51
C LEU A 115 -14.38 8.09 1.02
N VAL A 116 -15.22 9.04 1.43
CA VAL A 116 -16.61 9.14 0.96
C VAL A 116 -16.61 9.62 -0.48
N LYS A 117 -15.90 10.72 -0.79
CA LYS A 117 -15.78 11.22 -2.17
C LYS A 117 -15.06 10.26 -3.10
N ALA A 118 -14.09 9.52 -2.58
CA ALA A 118 -13.36 8.50 -3.33
C ALA A 118 -14.22 7.25 -3.65
N GLY A 119 -15.40 7.11 -3.02
CA GLY A 119 -16.33 6.00 -3.26
C GLY A 119 -16.08 4.76 -2.41
N TYR A 120 -15.28 4.86 -1.34
CA TYR A 120 -15.07 3.78 -0.38
C TYR A 120 -16.10 3.77 0.76
N GLY A 121 -16.66 4.94 1.08
CA GLY A 121 -17.63 5.09 2.17
C GLY A 121 -17.06 4.70 3.54
N MET A 122 -17.90 4.12 4.41
CA MET A 122 -17.50 3.69 5.76
C MET A 122 -17.02 2.24 5.81
N ALA A 123 -17.12 1.48 4.72
CA ALA A 123 -16.66 0.08 4.61
C ALA A 123 -15.13 0.01 4.43
N THR A 124 -14.41 0.61 5.38
CA THR A 124 -12.98 0.82 5.33
C THR A 124 -12.30 0.35 6.61
N VAL A 125 -10.99 0.13 6.56
CA VAL A 125 -10.24 -0.38 7.70
C VAL A 125 -8.80 0.09 7.71
N GLY A 126 -8.32 0.41 8.91
CA GLY A 126 -6.90 0.56 9.23
C GLY A 126 -6.31 -0.79 9.61
N LEU A 127 -5.16 -1.14 9.03
CA LEU A 127 -4.50 -2.42 9.30
C LEU A 127 -3.26 -2.23 10.16
N SER A 128 -3.03 -3.13 11.12
CA SER A 128 -1.77 -3.22 11.88
C SER A 128 -0.56 -3.39 10.97
N GLU A 129 0.64 -3.09 11.48
CA GLU A 129 1.92 -3.32 10.81
C GLU A 129 2.07 -4.74 10.24
N ALA A 130 1.62 -5.76 10.98
CA ALA A 130 1.67 -7.16 10.54
C ALA A 130 0.85 -7.46 9.27
N LEU A 131 -0.11 -6.59 8.92
CA LEU A 131 -1.05 -6.76 7.80
C LEU A 131 -0.86 -5.70 6.71
N PHE A 132 -0.41 -4.49 7.07
CA PHE A 132 -0.36 -3.34 6.17
C PHE A 132 0.69 -3.47 5.05
N GLN A 133 1.71 -4.31 5.24
CA GLN A 133 2.76 -4.58 4.26
C GLN A 133 3.37 -3.30 3.66
N ARG A 134 3.65 -2.30 4.50
CA ARG A 134 4.17 -0.97 4.09
C ARG A 134 3.33 -0.30 2.99
N GLY A 135 2.01 -0.48 3.02
CA GLY A 135 1.07 0.11 2.07
C GLY A 135 0.89 -0.65 0.77
N GLN A 136 1.55 -1.81 0.59
CA GLN A 136 1.33 -2.65 -0.58
C GLN A 136 -0.11 -3.19 -0.62
N ILE A 137 -0.67 -3.52 0.54
CA ILE A 137 -2.03 -4.08 0.67
C ILE A 137 -3.15 -3.06 0.44
N CYS A 138 -2.81 -1.77 0.28
CA CYS A 138 -3.79 -0.71 0.12
C CYS A 138 -4.74 -0.99 -1.05
N GLY A 139 -6.04 -0.90 -0.80
CA GLY A 139 -7.09 -1.20 -1.77
C GLY A 139 -7.62 -2.64 -1.69
N ALA A 140 -6.92 -3.58 -1.05
CA ALA A 140 -7.39 -4.94 -0.89
C ALA A 140 -8.66 -5.03 -0.01
N CYS A 141 -9.50 -6.01 -0.30
CA CYS A 141 -10.75 -6.24 0.43
C CYS A 141 -10.67 -7.46 1.32
N PHE A 142 -11.26 -7.33 2.51
CA PHE A 142 -11.33 -8.38 3.51
C PHE A 142 -12.77 -8.60 3.92
N GLU A 143 -13.16 -9.86 4.06
CA GLU A 143 -14.37 -10.22 4.76
C GLU A 143 -14.02 -10.50 6.23
N LEU A 144 -14.74 -9.86 7.14
CA LEU A 144 -14.57 -9.96 8.58
C LEU A 144 -15.79 -10.59 9.21
N ARG A 145 -15.58 -11.45 10.21
CA ARG A 145 -16.66 -11.96 11.08
C ARG A 145 -16.21 -12.01 12.54
N CYS A 146 -17.13 -11.72 13.43
CA CYS A 146 -16.92 -11.84 14.86
C CYS A 146 -16.91 -13.31 15.30
N VAL A 147 -16.04 -13.67 16.25
CA VAL A 147 -15.91 -15.05 16.78
C VAL A 147 -15.69 -15.03 18.29
N ASP A 148 -15.67 -16.22 18.91
CA ASP A 148 -15.32 -16.53 20.31
C ASP A 148 -16.17 -15.88 21.41
N ASP A 149 -16.35 -14.55 21.42
CA ASP A 149 -17.17 -13.85 22.41
C ASP A 149 -18.56 -13.49 21.86
N LEU A 150 -19.37 -14.54 21.68
CA LEU A 150 -20.66 -14.50 20.99
C LEU A 150 -21.70 -13.55 21.61
N ARG A 151 -21.53 -13.15 22.89
CA ARG A 151 -22.42 -12.19 23.53
C ARG A 151 -22.34 -10.79 22.90
N TRP A 152 -21.21 -10.50 22.25
CA TRP A 152 -20.95 -9.25 21.56
C TRP A 152 -21.08 -9.38 20.05
N CYS A 153 -20.98 -10.58 19.49
CA CYS A 153 -21.14 -10.79 18.05
C CYS A 153 -22.58 -10.56 17.61
N ILE A 154 -22.76 -9.98 16.42
CA ILE A 154 -24.04 -10.00 15.73
C ILE A 154 -24.15 -11.36 15.01
N PRO A 155 -25.11 -12.23 15.37
CA PRO A 155 -25.15 -13.59 14.83
C PRO A 155 -25.39 -13.62 13.32
N GLY A 156 -24.66 -14.50 12.62
CA GLY A 156 -24.85 -14.75 11.19
C GLY A 156 -24.37 -13.64 10.26
N THR A 157 -23.64 -12.65 10.76
CA THR A 157 -23.12 -11.55 9.93
C THR A 157 -21.63 -11.68 9.64
N SER A 158 -21.27 -11.21 8.45
CA SER A 158 -19.92 -10.83 8.08
C SER A 158 -19.98 -9.47 7.40
N TYR A 159 -18.85 -8.76 7.36
CA TYR A 159 -18.78 -7.46 6.74
C TYR A 159 -17.54 -7.33 5.88
N ILE A 160 -17.71 -6.72 4.72
CA ILE A 160 -16.62 -6.50 3.77
C ILE A 160 -16.06 -5.11 3.98
N VAL A 161 -14.75 -5.04 4.15
CA VAL A 161 -14.02 -3.78 4.33
C VAL A 161 -12.87 -3.65 3.34
N THR A 162 -12.51 -2.42 3.01
CA THR A 162 -11.36 -2.09 2.17
C THR A 162 -10.21 -1.56 3.03
N ALA A 163 -8.99 -2.06 2.82
CA ALA A 163 -7.79 -1.50 3.43
C ALA A 163 -7.52 -0.09 2.86
N THR A 164 -7.71 0.93 3.68
CA THR A 164 -7.50 2.34 3.28
C THR A 164 -6.53 3.08 4.21
N ASN A 165 -6.20 2.48 5.35
CA ASN A 165 -5.39 3.14 6.35
C ASN A 165 -4.45 2.18 7.08
N PHE A 166 -3.58 2.78 7.88
CA PHE A 166 -2.58 2.11 8.70
C PHE A 166 -2.89 2.36 10.16
N CYS A 167 -2.91 1.29 10.96
CA CYS A 167 -2.88 1.40 12.40
C CYS A 167 -1.43 1.36 12.87
N ALA A 168 -0.92 2.51 13.29
CA ALA A 168 0.45 2.64 13.75
C ALA A 168 0.71 1.80 15.02
N PRO A 169 1.87 1.14 15.13
CA PRO A 169 2.26 0.46 16.34
C PRO A 169 2.50 1.46 17.47
N ASN A 170 2.12 1.07 18.68
CA ASN A 170 2.42 1.77 19.92
C ASN A 170 3.27 0.87 20.82
N TYR A 171 4.60 0.93 20.62
CA TYR A 171 5.57 0.07 21.31
C TYR A 171 5.70 0.34 22.81
N GLY A 172 5.12 1.44 23.32
CA GLY A 172 5.11 1.76 24.75
C GLY A 172 4.11 0.94 25.57
N PHE A 173 3.22 0.20 24.92
CA PHE A 173 2.15 -0.56 25.57
C PHE A 173 2.15 -2.04 25.16
N THR A 174 1.63 -2.89 26.04
CA THR A 174 1.37 -4.31 25.75
C THR A 174 0.24 -4.46 24.72
N ALA A 175 0.11 -5.63 24.11
CA ALA A 175 -0.95 -5.89 23.12
C ALA A 175 -2.35 -5.61 23.70
N GLU A 176 -2.58 -5.97 24.95
CA GLU A 176 -3.85 -5.80 25.67
C GLU A 176 -4.04 -4.35 26.13
N GLY A 177 -2.95 -3.68 26.53
CA GLY A 177 -2.95 -2.34 27.12
C GLY A 177 -2.81 -1.17 26.14
N GLY A 178 -2.94 -1.39 24.83
CA GLY A 178 -2.94 -0.32 23.81
C GLY A 178 -2.02 -0.58 22.61
N GLY A 179 -1.09 -1.52 22.72
CA GLY A 179 -0.18 -1.98 21.67
C GLY A 179 -0.80 -2.95 20.67
N ARG A 180 -2.11 -2.82 20.38
CA ARG A 180 -2.87 -3.80 19.57
C ARG A 180 -2.38 -3.95 18.14
N CYS A 181 -1.81 -2.88 17.59
CA CYS A 181 -1.27 -2.85 16.24
C CYS A 181 0.23 -3.17 16.17
N ASN A 182 0.86 -3.47 17.31
CA ASN A 182 2.26 -3.89 17.36
C ASN A 182 2.42 -5.27 16.70
N PRO A 183 3.46 -5.49 15.89
CA PRO A 183 3.83 -6.85 15.48
C PRO A 183 4.05 -7.77 16.70
N PRO A 184 3.68 -9.06 16.62
CA PRO A 184 3.12 -9.77 15.47
C PRO A 184 1.59 -9.72 15.38
N ASN A 185 0.93 -8.84 16.14
CA ASN A 185 -0.53 -8.83 16.24
C ASN A 185 -1.17 -8.45 14.90
N LYS A 186 -2.16 -9.25 14.50
CA LYS A 186 -3.04 -8.96 13.35
C LYS A 186 -4.24 -8.21 13.87
N HIS A 187 -4.35 -6.94 13.50
CA HIS A 187 -5.38 -6.07 14.04
C HIS A 187 -6.04 -5.21 12.95
N PHE A 188 -7.36 -5.07 13.07
CA PHE A 188 -8.23 -4.28 12.20
C PHE A 188 -8.84 -3.14 13.02
N VAL A 189 -8.70 -1.90 12.55
CA VAL A 189 -9.28 -0.72 13.18
C VAL A 189 -10.33 -0.14 12.25
N LEU A 190 -11.60 -0.36 12.60
CA LEU A 190 -12.73 0.00 11.76
C LEU A 190 -13.37 1.33 12.20
N PRO A 191 -14.03 2.08 11.31
CA PRO A 191 -15.05 3.03 11.73
C PRO A 191 -16.13 2.31 12.55
N ILE A 192 -16.70 2.98 13.56
CA ILE A 192 -17.72 2.38 14.42
C ILE A 192 -18.91 1.83 13.62
N GLU A 193 -19.30 2.51 12.54
CA GLU A 193 -20.41 2.13 11.66
C GLU A 193 -20.15 0.79 10.94
N ALA A 194 -18.89 0.46 10.67
CA ALA A 194 -18.48 -0.82 10.09
C ALA A 194 -18.31 -1.90 11.17
N PHE A 195 -17.77 -1.54 12.34
CA PHE A 195 -17.64 -2.45 13.46
C PHE A 195 -19.00 -2.98 13.95
N GLU A 196 -19.99 -2.08 14.04
CA GLU A 196 -21.37 -2.40 14.43
C GLU A 196 -22.13 -3.25 13.42
N LYS A 197 -21.52 -3.64 12.30
CA LYS A 197 -22.07 -4.66 11.40
C LYS A 197 -21.74 -6.09 11.83
N ILE A 198 -20.71 -6.27 12.65
CA ILE A 198 -20.24 -7.59 13.09
C ILE A 198 -20.27 -7.77 14.61
N ALA A 199 -20.20 -6.69 15.40
CA ALA A 199 -20.19 -6.77 16.85
C ALA A 199 -20.77 -5.52 17.53
N ILE A 200 -21.27 -5.67 18.75
CA ILE A 200 -21.73 -4.57 19.60
C ILE A 200 -20.51 -3.77 20.09
N TRP A 201 -20.54 -2.46 19.90
CA TRP A 201 -19.44 -1.53 20.24
C TRP A 201 -18.87 -1.71 21.66
N LYS A 202 -19.72 -2.06 22.64
CA LYS A 202 -19.34 -2.23 24.07
C LYS A 202 -18.19 -3.20 24.31
N ALA A 203 -17.92 -4.09 23.35
CA ALA A 203 -16.87 -5.07 23.51
C ALA A 203 -15.45 -4.49 23.40
N GLY A 204 -15.29 -3.34 22.72
CA GLY A 204 -14.02 -2.61 22.59
C GLY A 204 -12.95 -3.30 21.75
N ASN A 205 -12.60 -4.55 22.08
CA ASN A 205 -11.57 -5.37 21.45
C ASN A 205 -12.10 -6.75 21.07
N MET A 206 -12.58 -6.93 19.85
CA MET A 206 -13.22 -8.19 19.47
C MET A 206 -12.30 -9.17 18.78
N PRO A 207 -12.28 -10.45 19.20
CA PRO A 207 -11.71 -11.50 18.38
C PRO A 207 -12.54 -11.63 17.09
N VAL A 208 -11.84 -11.59 15.95
CA VAL A 208 -12.44 -11.71 14.63
C VAL A 208 -11.70 -12.74 13.82
N GLN A 209 -12.38 -13.26 12.81
CA GLN A 209 -11.73 -13.96 11.71
C GLN A 209 -11.84 -13.12 10.45
N TYR A 210 -10.79 -13.18 9.63
CA TYR A 210 -10.74 -12.49 8.35
C TYR A 210 -10.28 -13.41 7.22
N ARG A 211 -10.67 -13.07 6.00
CA ARG A 211 -10.10 -13.64 4.77
C ARG A 211 -10.04 -12.59 3.68
N ARG A 212 -9.06 -12.73 2.78
CA ARG A 212 -8.94 -11.87 1.60
C ARG A 212 -9.98 -12.28 0.57
N ILE A 213 -10.70 -11.30 0.02
CA ILE A 213 -11.72 -11.52 -1.02
C ILE A 213 -11.47 -10.58 -2.19
N LYS A 214 -12.10 -10.86 -3.34
CA LYS A 214 -12.07 -9.91 -4.46
C LYS A 214 -12.93 -8.68 -4.14
N CYS A 215 -12.39 -7.50 -4.41
CA CYS A 215 -13.10 -6.23 -4.35
C CYS A 215 -14.09 -6.09 -5.50
N ARG A 216 -15.34 -5.72 -5.18
CA ARG A 216 -16.33 -5.25 -6.15
C ARG A 216 -16.34 -3.73 -6.15
N ARG A 217 -16.24 -3.13 -7.33
CA ARG A 217 -16.22 -1.67 -7.54
C ARG A 217 -17.14 -1.32 -8.70
N GLU A 218 -17.85 -0.20 -8.56
CA GLU A 218 -18.59 0.41 -9.66
C GLU A 218 -17.67 1.32 -10.45
N GLY A 219 -17.81 1.30 -11.78
CA GLY A 219 -16.93 2.02 -12.69
C GLY A 219 -15.52 1.44 -12.81
N GLY A 220 -14.68 2.18 -13.52
CA GLY A 220 -13.29 1.84 -13.82
C GLY A 220 -12.30 2.17 -12.71
N VAL A 221 -11.07 1.69 -12.90
CA VAL A 221 -9.91 2.16 -12.14
C VAL A 221 -9.73 3.65 -12.39
N ARG A 222 -9.52 4.42 -11.32
CA ARG A 222 -9.36 5.88 -11.37
C ARG A 222 -7.89 6.26 -11.23
N PHE A 223 -7.46 7.16 -12.11
CA PHE A 223 -6.10 7.69 -12.18
C PHE A 223 -6.14 9.19 -11.92
N THR A 224 -5.78 9.60 -10.71
CA THR A 224 -5.62 11.02 -10.36
C THR A 224 -4.19 11.44 -10.62
N ILE A 225 -3.99 12.28 -11.63
CA ILE A 225 -2.66 12.71 -12.08
C ILE A 225 -2.30 14.02 -11.37
N ASP A 226 -1.16 14.03 -10.69
CA ASP A 226 -0.63 15.18 -9.96
C ASP A 226 0.89 15.30 -10.22
N GLY A 227 1.52 16.33 -9.68
CA GLY A 227 2.95 16.58 -9.81
C GLY A 227 3.27 17.96 -10.37
N SER A 228 4.48 18.11 -10.90
CA SER A 228 4.98 19.39 -11.43
C SER A 228 6.17 19.17 -12.36
N GLY A 229 6.17 19.88 -13.49
CA GLY A 229 7.23 19.79 -14.49
C GLY A 229 7.41 18.37 -15.03
N ILE A 230 8.55 17.75 -14.73
CA ILE A 230 8.88 16.38 -15.13
C ILE A 230 8.45 15.33 -14.09
N PHE A 231 8.14 15.75 -12.86
CA PHE A 231 7.68 14.83 -11.83
C PHE A 231 6.18 14.59 -12.02
N VAL A 232 5.82 13.34 -12.30
CA VAL A 232 4.43 12.90 -12.45
C VAL A 232 4.13 11.92 -11.33
N SER A 233 3.09 12.21 -10.54
CA SER A 233 2.51 11.33 -9.54
C SER A 233 1.12 10.89 -9.99
N VAL A 234 0.76 9.64 -9.76
CA VAL A 234 -0.55 9.10 -10.09
C VAL A 234 -1.05 8.31 -8.89
N LEU A 235 -2.14 8.79 -8.29
CA LEU A 235 -2.90 8.03 -7.32
C LEU A 235 -3.82 7.08 -8.09
N ILE A 236 -3.70 5.78 -7.82
CA ILE A 236 -4.58 4.78 -8.41
C ILE A 236 -5.59 4.33 -7.37
N SER A 237 -6.88 4.47 -7.68
CA SER A 237 -7.98 4.14 -6.78
C SER A 237 -9.11 3.40 -7.51
N ASN A 238 -10.13 2.96 -6.76
CA ASN A 238 -11.29 2.25 -7.29
C ASN A 238 -10.93 0.95 -8.04
N VAL A 239 -9.98 0.20 -7.51
CA VAL A 239 -9.48 -1.04 -8.12
C VAL A 239 -10.35 -2.21 -7.66
N GLY A 240 -10.94 -2.92 -8.62
CA GLY A 240 -11.65 -4.18 -8.42
C GLY A 240 -10.71 -5.39 -8.45
N GLY A 241 -11.26 -6.59 -8.29
CA GLY A 241 -10.49 -7.84 -8.30
C GLY A 241 -9.63 -7.93 -7.04
N ALA A 242 -8.32 -8.09 -7.17
CA ALA A 242 -7.41 -8.17 -6.02
C ALA A 242 -7.46 -6.91 -5.12
N GLY A 243 -7.78 -5.75 -5.71
CA GLY A 243 -7.88 -4.45 -5.02
C GLY A 243 -6.53 -3.75 -4.82
N ASP A 244 -5.49 -4.48 -4.44
CA ASP A 244 -4.12 -3.98 -4.37
C ASP A 244 -3.33 -4.22 -5.69
N ILE A 245 -2.46 -3.27 -5.98
CA ILE A 245 -1.64 -3.21 -7.19
C ILE A 245 -0.20 -3.55 -6.80
N VAL A 246 0.54 -4.27 -7.65
CA VAL A 246 1.97 -4.59 -7.44
C VAL A 246 2.90 -3.93 -8.44
N ALA A 247 2.42 -3.56 -9.63
CA ALA A 247 3.22 -2.84 -10.62
C ALA A 247 2.36 -1.90 -11.48
N VAL A 248 2.96 -0.79 -11.92
CA VAL A 248 2.32 0.21 -12.78
C VAL A 248 3.29 0.64 -13.87
N LYS A 249 2.78 0.78 -15.09
CA LYS A 249 3.46 1.48 -16.19
C LYS A 249 2.57 2.58 -16.74
N ILE A 250 3.21 3.64 -17.23
CA ILE A 250 2.58 4.77 -17.89
C ILE A 250 3.18 4.95 -19.28
N LYS A 251 2.36 5.39 -20.25
CA LYS A 251 2.80 5.64 -21.61
C LYS A 251 2.16 6.91 -22.15
N GLY A 252 2.98 7.82 -22.68
CA GLY A 252 2.55 8.91 -23.53
C GLY A 252 2.56 8.51 -25.02
N SER A 253 1.96 9.35 -25.87
CA SER A 253 1.97 9.10 -27.32
C SER A 253 3.37 9.11 -27.96
N ARG A 254 4.35 9.77 -27.32
CA ARG A 254 5.74 9.87 -27.79
C ARG A 254 6.72 8.98 -27.01
N THR A 255 6.23 8.13 -26.11
CA THR A 255 7.08 7.26 -25.28
C THR A 255 6.75 5.79 -25.48
N GLY A 256 7.65 4.90 -25.04
CA GLY A 256 7.32 3.52 -24.71
C GLY A 256 6.52 3.41 -23.41
N TRP A 257 6.26 2.18 -22.97
CA TRP A 257 5.77 1.91 -21.61
C TRP A 257 6.90 2.16 -20.61
N LEU A 258 6.67 3.06 -19.67
CA LEU A 258 7.64 3.44 -18.65
C LEU A 258 7.18 2.91 -17.29
N PRO A 259 8.00 2.14 -16.55
CA PRO A 259 7.64 1.67 -15.22
C PRO A 259 7.57 2.84 -14.23
N MET A 260 6.60 2.80 -13.33
CA MET A 260 6.44 3.77 -12.24
C MET A 260 6.91 3.17 -10.91
N GLY A 261 7.51 3.99 -10.05
CA GLY A 261 7.88 3.60 -8.69
C GLY A 261 6.74 3.89 -7.71
N ARG A 262 6.44 2.97 -6.79
CA ARG A 262 5.54 3.27 -5.69
C ARG A 262 6.22 4.24 -4.72
N ASN A 263 5.62 5.39 -4.49
CA ASN A 263 6.10 6.35 -3.50
C ASN A 263 5.61 5.94 -2.10
N TRP A 264 4.29 5.91 -1.92
CA TRP A 264 3.64 5.47 -0.68
C TRP A 264 2.19 5.08 -0.98
N GLY A 265 1.63 4.11 -0.24
CA GLY A 265 0.26 3.64 -0.47
C GLY A 265 0.01 3.27 -1.94
N GLN A 266 -1.01 3.87 -2.56
CA GLN A 266 -1.27 3.75 -4.01
C GLN A 266 -0.87 5.01 -4.83
N ASN A 267 0.06 5.81 -4.32
CA ASN A 267 0.70 6.88 -5.08
C ASN A 267 1.94 6.35 -5.81
N TRP A 268 1.91 6.42 -7.14
CA TRP A 268 2.96 5.97 -8.04
C TRP A 268 3.60 7.16 -8.72
N HIS A 269 4.92 7.14 -8.95
CA HIS A 269 5.62 8.28 -9.52
C HIS A 269 6.59 7.89 -10.65
N ILE A 270 6.90 8.88 -11.49
CA ILE A 270 7.96 8.83 -12.49
C ILE A 270 8.48 10.23 -12.77
N ASN A 271 9.74 10.33 -13.19
CA ASN A 271 10.33 11.57 -13.73
C ASN A 271 10.37 11.49 -15.26
N SER A 272 9.37 12.04 -15.93
CA SER A 272 9.27 12.11 -17.39
C SER A 272 8.32 13.24 -17.82
N ASP A 273 8.68 14.01 -18.85
CA ASP A 273 7.75 15.00 -19.41
C ASP A 273 6.66 14.32 -20.27
N LEU A 274 5.50 14.12 -19.65
CA LEU A 274 4.34 13.49 -20.27
C LEU A 274 3.25 14.49 -20.66
N ARG A 275 3.51 15.79 -20.49
CA ARG A 275 2.54 16.84 -20.82
C ARG A 275 2.26 16.88 -22.31
N ASN A 276 1.08 17.39 -22.67
CA ASN A 276 0.63 17.51 -24.06
C ASN A 276 0.61 16.17 -24.82
N GLN A 277 0.36 15.07 -24.12
CA GLN A 277 0.26 13.72 -24.66
C GLN A 277 -0.90 12.99 -23.99
N PRO A 278 -1.70 12.20 -24.73
CA PRO A 278 -2.63 11.30 -24.09
C PRO A 278 -1.86 10.27 -23.27
N LEU A 279 -2.40 9.89 -22.11
CA LEU A 279 -1.76 8.95 -21.20
C LEU A 279 -2.50 7.62 -21.15
N SER A 280 -1.71 6.56 -21.26
CA SER A 280 -2.16 5.17 -21.10
C SER A 280 -1.53 4.58 -19.85
N PHE A 281 -2.23 3.64 -19.23
CA PHE A 281 -1.80 2.97 -18.01
C PHE A 281 -1.87 1.46 -18.17
N GLU A 282 -0.87 0.77 -17.64
CA GLU A 282 -0.84 -0.67 -17.46
C GLU A 282 -0.67 -0.93 -15.97
N VAL A 283 -1.61 -1.67 -15.38
CA VAL A 283 -1.68 -1.92 -13.94
C VAL A 283 -1.69 -3.42 -13.70
N THR A 284 -0.78 -3.93 -12.89
CA THR A 284 -0.73 -5.35 -12.49
C THR A 284 -1.16 -5.48 -11.04
N ASN A 285 -2.17 -6.30 -10.77
CA ASN A 285 -2.66 -6.57 -9.43
C ASN A 285 -1.88 -7.72 -8.76
N SER A 286 -2.08 -7.92 -7.46
CA SER A 286 -1.39 -8.96 -6.68
C SER A 286 -1.79 -10.40 -7.05
N ASP A 287 -2.87 -10.60 -7.81
CA ASP A 287 -3.21 -11.91 -8.38
C ASP A 287 -2.45 -12.18 -9.70
N GLY A 288 -1.55 -11.27 -10.11
CA GLY A 288 -0.74 -11.37 -11.32
C GLY A 288 -1.45 -10.93 -12.60
N LEU A 289 -2.71 -10.48 -12.51
CA LEU A 289 -3.45 -10.01 -13.67
C LEU A 289 -3.03 -8.59 -14.04
N THR A 290 -2.87 -8.35 -15.34
CA THR A 290 -2.49 -7.03 -15.87
C THR A 290 -3.62 -6.44 -16.70
N LEU A 291 -3.95 -5.19 -16.41
CA LEU A 291 -5.01 -4.41 -17.05
C LEU A 291 -4.40 -3.22 -17.79
N THR A 292 -4.62 -3.16 -19.11
CA THR A 292 -4.13 -2.05 -19.95
C THR A 292 -5.28 -1.15 -20.41
N SER A 293 -5.18 0.13 -20.05
CA SER A 293 -6.11 1.19 -20.44
C SER A 293 -5.39 2.23 -21.30
N TYR A 294 -5.80 2.35 -22.56
CA TYR A 294 -5.18 3.26 -23.53
C TYR A 294 -5.86 4.63 -23.54
N ASN A 295 -5.04 5.69 -23.62
CA ASN A 295 -5.48 7.08 -23.78
C ASN A 295 -6.56 7.52 -22.76
N VAL A 296 -6.42 7.08 -21.51
CA VAL A 296 -7.33 7.37 -20.40
C VAL A 296 -7.39 8.86 -20.09
N ALA A 297 -6.23 9.52 -20.07
CA ALA A 297 -6.16 10.97 -20.00
C ALA A 297 -5.98 11.54 -21.43
N PRO A 298 -6.79 12.52 -21.86
CA PRO A 298 -6.66 13.14 -23.17
C PRO A 298 -5.43 14.05 -23.25
N LYS A 299 -4.99 14.43 -24.45
CA LYS A 299 -3.76 15.22 -24.68
C LYS A 299 -3.64 16.49 -23.82
N ASN A 300 -4.77 17.13 -23.51
CA ASN A 300 -4.89 18.38 -22.77
C ASN A 300 -5.16 18.18 -21.27
N TRP A 301 -4.81 17.03 -20.70
CA TRP A 301 -4.87 16.79 -19.26
C TRP A 301 -3.97 17.78 -18.51
N ASN A 302 -4.34 18.10 -17.27
CA ASN A 302 -3.61 18.93 -16.33
C ASN A 302 -3.45 18.20 -14.99
N PHE A 303 -2.46 18.60 -14.19
CA PHE A 303 -2.31 18.11 -12.83
C PHE A 303 -3.55 18.45 -11.98
N GLY A 304 -3.88 17.56 -11.04
CA GLY A 304 -5.08 17.60 -10.20
C GLY A 304 -6.32 16.94 -10.82
N GLN A 305 -6.25 16.44 -12.06
CA GLN A 305 -7.39 15.81 -12.72
C GLN A 305 -7.43 14.30 -12.48
N THR A 306 -8.65 13.75 -12.44
CA THR A 306 -8.89 12.31 -12.31
C THR A 306 -9.56 11.78 -13.58
N PHE A 307 -9.08 10.64 -14.05
CA PHE A 307 -9.59 9.96 -15.24
C PHE A 307 -9.94 8.51 -14.92
N GLU A 308 -10.94 7.97 -15.61
CA GLU A 308 -11.43 6.60 -15.41
C GLU A 308 -11.01 5.70 -16.58
N GLY A 309 -10.42 4.55 -16.27
CA GLY A 309 -10.00 3.55 -17.25
C GLY A 309 -10.85 2.29 -17.20
N LYS A 310 -10.26 1.16 -17.61
CA LYS A 310 -10.92 -0.16 -17.52
C LYS A 310 -10.97 -0.66 -16.06
N GLN A 311 -11.62 -1.80 -15.85
CA GLN A 311 -11.70 -2.49 -14.56
C GLN A 311 -11.21 -3.94 -14.68
N PHE A 312 -10.71 -4.51 -13.58
CA PHE A 312 -10.46 -5.95 -13.47
C PHE A 312 -11.79 -6.71 -13.39
N GLU A 313 -11.90 -7.83 -14.11
CA GLU A 313 -13.07 -8.71 -14.00
C GLU A 313 -13.08 -9.41 -12.63
N VAL A 314 -14.22 -9.37 -11.95
CA VAL A 314 -14.39 -9.82 -10.55
C VAL A 314 -15.12 -11.15 -10.50
#